data_AF-A0A485AVM9-F1
#
_entry.id   AF-A0A485AVM9-F1
#
_cell.length_a   1.000
_cell.length_b   1.000
_cell.length_c   1.000
_cell.angle_alpha   90.00
_cell.angle_beta   90.00
_cell.angle_gamma   90.00
#
_symmetry.space_group_name_H-M   'P 1'
#
loop_
_entity.id
_entity.type
_entity.pdbx_description
1 polymer ?
#
loop_
_entity_poly.entity_id
_entity_poly.type
_entity_poly.pdbx_seq_one_letter_code
_entity_poly.pdbx_strand_id
1 'polypeptide(L)' 'MRVAAGQFAVTADWRVNARTCVALMNQAAGQGVSLLVLPESVAGARRQRSGSLGKVGAGD' A
#
# COMPACT_ATOMS: atom_id res chain seq x y z
N MET A 1 -10.73 16.57 18.25
CA MET A 1 -10.39 15.83 17.02
C MET A 1 -9.14 15.00 17.30
N ARG A 2 -9.08 13.72 16.89
CA ARG A 2 -7.89 12.87 17.09
C ARG A 2 -7.17 12.65 15.77
N VAL A 3 -5.86 12.81 15.75
CA VAL A 3 -5.02 12.61 14.56
C VAL A 3 -3.92 11.62 14.93
N ALA A 4 -3.62 10.69 14.04
CA ALA A 4 -2.52 9.73 14.21
C ALA A 4 -1.55 9.81 13.03
N ALA A 5 -0.27 9.54 13.30
CA ALA A 5 0.76 9.39 12.29
C ALA A 5 1.17 7.91 12.24
N GLY A 6 0.95 7.27 11.10
CA GLY A 6 1.38 5.89 10.85
C GLY A 6 2.84 5.87 10.45
N GLN A 7 3.73 5.45 11.34
CA GLN A 7 5.15 5.26 11.02
C GLN A 7 5.48 3.78 10.85
N PHE A 8 6.11 3.46 9.74
CA PHE A 8 6.65 2.13 9.46
C PHE A 8 7.82 2.24 8.50
N ALA A 9 8.73 1.26 8.55
CA ALA A 9 9.81 1.16 7.57
C ALA A 9 9.23 0.81 6.21
N VAL A 10 9.32 1.73 5.25
CA VAL A 10 8.86 1.49 3.88
C VAL A 10 9.81 0.50 3.20
N THR A 11 9.24 -0.55 2.63
CA THR A 11 9.99 -1.62 1.95
C THR A 11 9.85 -1.48 0.43
N ALA A 12 10.70 -2.19 -0.32
CA ALA A 12 10.56 -2.26 -1.77
C ALA A 12 9.33 -3.06 -2.24
N ASP A 13 8.75 -3.90 -1.36
CA ASP A 13 7.57 -4.70 -1.68
C ASP A 13 6.29 -3.90 -1.41
N TRP A 14 5.61 -3.52 -2.49
CA TRP A 14 4.37 -2.75 -2.43
C TRP A 14 3.25 -3.46 -1.65
N ARG A 15 3.23 -4.81 -1.64
CA ARG A 15 2.21 -5.59 -0.91
C ARG A 15 2.43 -5.48 0.58
N VAL A 16 3.69 -5.52 1.03
CA VAL A 16 4.05 -5.35 2.44
C VAL A 16 3.62 -3.97 2.92
N ASN A 17 3.96 -2.93 2.17
CA ASN A 17 3.59 -1.55 2.51
C ASN A 17 2.07 -1.37 2.57
N ALA A 18 1.33 -1.89 1.58
CA ALA A 18 -0.13 -1.80 1.53
C ALA A 18 -0.79 -2.52 2.72
N ARG A 19 -0.30 -3.72 3.09
CA ARG A 19 -0.80 -4.45 4.26
C ARG A 19 -0.57 -3.67 5.55
N THR A 20 0.59 -3.04 5.70
CA THR A 20 0.89 -2.19 6.87
C THR A 20 -0.03 -0.98 6.95
N CYS A 21 -0.30 -0.30 5.82
CA CYS A 21 -1.25 0.81 5.78
C CYS A 21 -2.66 0.39 6.22
N VAL A 22 -3.16 -0.74 5.75
CA VAL A 22 -4.47 -1.27 6.15
C VAL A 22 -4.51 -1.59 7.65
N ALA A 23 -3.45 -2.20 8.18
CA ALA A 23 -3.35 -2.49 9.61
C ALA A 23 -3.36 -1.20 10.47
N LEU A 24 -2.69 -0.15 10.02
CA LEU A 24 -2.68 1.15 10.71
C LEU A 24 -4.04 1.86 10.62
N MET A 25 -4.73 1.77 9.48
CA MET A 25 -6.10 2.30 9.34
C MET A 25 -7.07 1.62 10.30
N ASN A 26 -7.01 0.29 10.45
CA ASN A 26 -7.85 -0.43 11.40
C ASN A 26 -7.58 -0.03 12.85
N GLN A 27 -6.31 0.13 13.22
CA GLN A 27 -5.94 0.61 14.56
C GLN A 27 -6.44 2.03 14.81
N ALA A 28 -6.25 2.93 13.86
CA ALA A 28 -6.72 4.31 13.94
C ALA A 28 -8.26 4.38 14.09
N ALA A 29 -9.00 3.57 13.31
CA ALA A 29 -10.45 3.46 13.42
C ALA A 29 -10.87 2.97 14.81
N GLY A 30 -10.23 1.92 15.35
CA GLY A 30 -10.50 1.41 16.69
C GLY A 30 -10.22 2.41 17.82
N GLN A 31 -9.34 3.39 17.59
CA GLN A 31 -9.02 4.46 18.55
C GLN A 31 -9.85 5.74 18.36
N GLY A 32 -10.77 5.76 17.40
CA GLY A 32 -11.59 6.94 17.08
C GLY A 32 -10.77 8.09 16.50
N VAL A 33 -9.72 7.78 15.76
CA VAL A 33 -8.90 8.76 15.04
C VAL A 33 -9.68 9.28 13.83
N SER A 34 -9.73 10.60 13.68
CA SER A 34 -10.43 11.30 12.59
C SER A 34 -9.56 11.46 11.33
N LEU A 35 -8.23 11.38 11.47
CA LEU A 35 -7.27 11.49 10.37
C LEU A 35 -6.01 10.65 10.65
N LEU A 36 -5.62 9.81 9.69
CA LEU A 36 -4.35 9.06 9.71
C LEU A 36 -3.42 9.60 8.62
N VAL A 37 -2.24 10.08 9.01
CA VAL A 37 -1.19 10.50 8.10
C VAL A 37 -0.25 9.31 7.83
N LEU A 38 0.04 9.03 6.56
CA LEU A 38 0.92 7.96 6.10
C LEU A 38 2.24 8.56 5.55
N PRO A 39 3.35 7.79 5.53
CA PRO A 39 4.64 8.28 5.04
C PRO A 39 4.61 8.43 3.51
N GLU A 40 5.22 9.50 3.01
CA GLU A 40 5.22 9.89 1.59
C GLU A 40 5.74 8.80 0.64
N SER A 41 6.69 8.00 1.10
CA SER A 41 7.39 6.98 0.30
C SER A 41 6.55 5.73 0.04
N VAL A 42 5.37 5.59 0.66
CA VAL A 42 4.45 4.46 0.40
C VAL A 42 4.00 4.40 -1.06
N ALA A 43 3.82 5.56 -1.70
CA ALA A 43 3.34 5.66 -3.08
C ALA A 43 4.39 5.23 -4.13
N GLY A 44 5.67 5.11 -3.73
CA GLY A 44 6.78 4.78 -4.63
C GLY A 44 7.00 3.29 -4.86
N ALA A 45 6.37 2.41 -4.07
CA ALA A 45 6.55 0.98 -4.22
C ALA A 45 5.85 0.49 -5.50
N ARG A 46 6.65 0.27 -6.55
CA ARG A 46 6.17 -0.08 -7.89
C ARG A 46 5.29 -1.33 -7.81
N ARG A 47 4.01 -1.17 -8.11
CA ARG A 47 3.09 -2.30 -8.30
C ARG A 47 3.62 -3.14 -9.46
N GLN A 48 4.15 -4.32 -9.16
CA GLN A 48 4.49 -5.30 -10.19
C GLN A 48 3.20 -5.65 -10.92
N ARG A 49 3.02 -5.07 -12.10
CA ARG A 49 1.93 -5.41 -13.01
C ARG A 49 2.20 -6.85 -13.42
N SER A 50 1.43 -7.80 -12.87
CA SER A 50 1.44 -9.18 -13.33
C SER A 50 0.89 -9.20 -14.75
N GLY A 51 1.77 -8.94 -15.72
CA GLY A 51 1.48 -9.06 -17.13
C GLY A 51 1.73 -10.50 -17.53
N SER A 52 0.67 -11.31 -17.55
CA SER A 52 0.60 -12.39 -18.54
C SER A 52 0.50 -11.72 -19.90
N LEU A 53 1.64 -11.46 -20.52
CA LEU A 53 1.72 -11.22 -21.96
C LEU A 53 1.38 -12.56 -22.61
N GLY A 54 0.08 -12.78 -22.83
CA GLY A 54 -0.41 -13.81 -23.72
C GLY A 54 0.29 -13.62 -25.05
N LYS A 55 1.05 -14.64 -25.44
CA LYS A 55 1.65 -14.76 -26.76
C LYS A 55 0.51 -14.62 -27.77
N VAL A 56 0.44 -13.49 -28.48
CA VAL A 56 -0.32 -13.42 -29.72
C VAL A 56 0.44 -14.30 -30.68
N GLY A 57 0.01 -15.56 -30.80
CA GLY A 57 0.46 -16.45 -31.84
C GLY A 57 0.11 -15.80 -33.16
N ALA A 58 1.14 -15.35 -33.87
CA ALA A 58 1.05 -15.14 -35.30
C ALA A 58 0.71 -16.51 -35.91
N GLY A 59 -0.47 -16.60 -36.51
CA GLY A 59 -0.79 -17.70 -37.39
C GLY A 59 0.10 -17.61 -38.62
N ASP A 60 0.81 -18.70 -38.88
CA ASP A 60 1.11 -19.20 -40.22
C ASP A 60 0.75 -20.69 -40.20
#